data_AF-A0AA38P3Y4-F1
#
_entry.id   AF-A0AA38P3Y4-F1
#
_cell.length_a   1.000
_cell.length_b   1.000
_cell.length_c   1.000
_cell.angle_alpha   90.00
_cell.angle_beta   90.00
_cell.angle_gamma   90.00
#
_symmetry.space_group_name_H-M   'P 1'
#
loop_
_entity.id
_entity.type
_entity.pdbx_description
1 polymer ?
#
loop_
_entity_poly.entity_id
_entity_poly.type
_entity_poly.pdbx_seq_one_letter_code
_entity_poly.pdbx_strand_id
1 'polypeptide(L)'
;MSATTVVETETNIIRLRRNARRRLSTPTLTIQTHHIHFCHPFPPSLDALDLSTTSSPAQIIASLRFLVLSYLAELEQRIALMASPDLEKWQTKGELTIEEARQWARETLEMLNSLRDDVCSHLPDVHLSDITVDKLKSHLPDFPDVPSISDMRAHLPDVPSINEMRSRLPDLPDCISTKLDNVRTKFHDIDFHTPLDYVPVLSERLKSLQSHLAMMELPTGLPGSHSMLTDFVDSLLSSELVTDFLQSATPEDDVFERAAREVTRAVKRSFEGVRLITYHDLPEPWKNNSFVTQGYRFIPIERWPLIIMSLFAFHNEFLNIHTHLIPGLLWAINSIPFVNPSGVEDLPEALFMSFAIICLFSSAVWHTMAGCAHGPSMEFCARVDYVGIGWLISASVGTVVHYGFQDHSTLRQTFLIGCLLTGLLGNVCPFMKWFNEVRYRGWRIAFFLSLAFFSLAPLATMAIIYSPRAMAAFISPVVPSLISYIVGLVFYATHIPERFISEKWSRHLDKIGGGSHAIWHCFIVLAVAQHKAAIRMMKSGYVC
;
A
#
# COMPACT_ATOMS: atom_id res chain seq x y z
N MET A 1 -64.92 -11.84 -36.04
CA MET A 1 -63.96 -12.94 -36.30
C MET A 1 -63.04 -12.44 -37.42
N SER A 2 -62.11 -11.54 -37.10
CA SER A 2 -60.70 -11.80 -36.75
C SER A 2 -59.86 -12.33 -37.92
N ALA A 3 -59.11 -11.43 -38.54
CA ALA A 3 -57.92 -11.74 -39.35
C ALA A 3 -56.93 -10.55 -39.30
N THR A 4 -55.88 -10.78 -38.51
CA THR A 4 -54.47 -10.36 -38.54
C THR A 4 -54.00 -9.34 -39.60
N THR A 5 -53.33 -8.28 -39.14
CA THR A 5 -52.51 -7.36 -39.95
C THR A 5 -51.05 -7.40 -39.48
N VAL A 6 -50.14 -7.57 -40.45
CA VAL A 6 -48.68 -7.46 -40.39
C VAL A 6 -48.29 -6.27 -41.29
N VAL A 7 -47.17 -5.58 -40.98
CA VAL A 7 -46.08 -5.20 -41.92
C VAL A 7 -45.20 -4.05 -41.36
N GLU A 8 -43.91 -4.39 -41.21
CA GLU A 8 -42.61 -3.69 -41.43
C GLU A 8 -42.43 -2.16 -41.31
N THR A 9 -41.24 -1.77 -40.83
CA THR A 9 -40.51 -0.61 -41.37
C THR A 9 -38.99 -0.77 -41.19
N GLU A 10 -38.26 -0.70 -42.30
CA GLU A 10 -36.81 -0.79 -42.48
C GLU A 10 -36.08 0.57 -42.39
N THR A 11 -34.77 0.48 -42.16
CA THR A 11 -33.72 1.51 -42.04
C THR A 11 -33.49 2.40 -43.27
N ASN A 12 -32.96 3.62 -43.09
CA ASN A 12 -31.99 4.22 -44.03
C ASN A 12 -31.13 5.38 -43.45
N ILE A 13 -29.87 5.39 -43.86
CA ILE A 13 -28.76 6.34 -43.59
C ILE A 13 -28.72 7.40 -44.72
N ILE A 14 -28.28 8.65 -44.49
CA ILE A 14 -27.43 9.47 -45.42
C ILE A 14 -26.96 10.82 -44.79
N ARG A 15 -25.74 11.20 -45.20
CA ARG A 15 -24.80 12.32 -44.91
C ARG A 15 -25.28 13.76 -45.07
N LEU A 16 -24.53 14.73 -44.47
CA LEU A 16 -24.13 16.08 -44.97
C LEU A 16 -23.26 16.77 -43.86
N ARG A 17 -22.26 17.65 -44.04
CA ARG A 17 -21.37 18.13 -45.12
C ARG A 17 -20.25 18.97 -44.46
N ARG A 18 -18.98 18.82 -44.86
CA ARG A 18 -17.86 19.73 -44.55
C ARG A 18 -18.01 21.06 -45.31
N ASN A 19 -17.55 22.18 -44.73
CA ASN A 19 -17.00 23.32 -45.47
C ASN A 19 -15.97 24.09 -44.64
N ALA A 20 -14.90 24.50 -45.31
CA ALA A 20 -13.70 25.13 -44.76
C ALA A 20 -13.49 26.54 -45.35
N ARG A 21 -12.72 27.36 -44.61
CA ARG A 21 -11.73 28.38 -45.04
C ARG A 21 -11.96 29.81 -44.50
N ARG A 22 -10.90 30.35 -43.87
CA ARG A 22 -10.07 31.53 -44.25
C ARG A 22 -9.79 32.51 -43.10
N ARG A 23 -8.49 32.72 -42.85
CA ARG A 23 -7.89 33.85 -42.12
C ARG A 23 -8.10 35.17 -42.88
N LEU A 24 -8.31 36.26 -42.14
CA LEU A 24 -8.06 37.65 -42.55
C LEU A 24 -7.85 38.49 -41.27
N SER A 25 -6.88 39.39 -41.34
CA SER A 25 -6.31 40.20 -40.26
C SER A 25 -6.75 41.68 -40.33
N THR A 26 -6.38 42.43 -39.27
CA THR A 26 -6.28 43.91 -39.09
C THR A 26 -7.54 44.72 -38.70
N PRO A 27 -7.41 45.91 -38.08
CA PRO A 27 -6.39 46.43 -37.14
C PRO A 27 -7.01 47.14 -35.90
N THR A 28 -6.29 47.24 -34.77
CA THR A 28 -6.68 48.13 -33.65
C THR A 28 -5.77 49.35 -33.62
N LEU A 29 -6.39 50.53 -33.60
CA LEU A 29 -5.78 51.86 -33.57
C LEU A 29 -5.07 52.14 -32.24
N THR A 30 -3.85 52.67 -32.38
CA THR A 30 -2.96 53.23 -31.36
C THR A 30 -3.38 54.66 -30.96
N ILE A 31 -3.33 54.98 -29.66
CA ILE A 31 -3.06 56.35 -29.20
C ILE A 31 -1.86 56.29 -28.25
N GLN A 32 -0.79 56.94 -28.69
CA GLN A 32 0.48 57.16 -28.00
C GLN A 32 0.38 58.30 -27.00
N THR A 33 1.10 58.22 -25.88
CA THR A 33 1.86 59.37 -25.34
C THR A 33 3.16 58.91 -24.67
N HIS A 34 4.23 59.06 -25.46
CA HIS A 34 5.63 59.33 -25.15
C HIS A 34 6.29 58.96 -23.80
N HIS A 35 7.27 58.06 -23.95
CA HIS A 35 8.42 57.78 -23.10
C HIS A 35 9.33 58.98 -22.82
N ILE A 36 9.94 58.99 -21.63
CA ILE A 36 11.32 59.41 -21.43
C ILE A 36 12.10 58.24 -20.80
N HIS A 37 13.20 57.89 -21.46
CA HIS A 37 14.10 56.77 -21.17
C HIS A 37 14.98 57.01 -19.93
N PHE A 38 15.17 55.98 -19.11
CA PHE A 38 16.47 55.70 -18.49
C PHE A 38 16.82 54.22 -18.64
N CYS A 39 18.10 53.96 -18.87
CA CYS A 39 18.68 52.75 -19.41
C CYS A 39 18.83 51.64 -18.36
N HIS A 40 18.14 50.53 -18.58
CA HIS A 40 18.54 49.11 -18.41
C HIS A 40 17.25 48.28 -18.21
N PRO A 41 16.95 47.29 -19.08
CA PRO A 41 15.74 46.47 -18.95
C PRO A 41 15.92 45.44 -17.84
N PHE A 42 15.11 45.51 -16.78
CA PHE A 42 14.97 44.39 -15.85
C PHE A 42 13.91 43.40 -16.38
N PRO A 43 14.13 42.07 -16.26
CA PRO A 43 13.32 41.04 -16.92
C PRO A 43 11.95 40.81 -16.23
N PRO A 44 10.98 40.22 -16.95
CA PRO A 44 9.66 39.89 -16.42
C PRO A 44 9.77 38.66 -15.50
N SER A 45 9.59 38.82 -14.19
CA SER A 45 9.70 37.70 -13.23
C SER A 45 8.37 37.32 -12.58
N LEU A 46 7.28 37.35 -13.35
CA LEU A 46 6.04 36.63 -13.01
C LEU A 46 5.85 35.35 -13.85
N ASP A 47 6.72 35.07 -14.83
CA ASP A 47 6.76 33.82 -15.60
C ASP A 47 7.76 32.78 -15.02
N ALA A 48 8.48 33.09 -13.94
CA ALA A 48 9.55 32.24 -13.41
C ALA A 48 9.11 31.27 -12.28
N LEU A 49 7.88 31.44 -11.76
CA LEU A 49 7.20 30.44 -10.94
C LEU A 49 6.15 29.74 -11.79
N ASP A 50 6.63 29.09 -12.86
CA ASP A 50 5.86 28.08 -13.55
C ASP A 50 5.66 26.95 -12.52
N LEU A 51 4.56 27.02 -11.76
CA LEU A 51 3.99 25.92 -10.98
C LEU A 51 3.51 24.87 -11.99
N SER A 52 4.47 24.31 -12.71
CA SER A 52 4.28 23.19 -13.59
C SER A 52 3.57 22.10 -12.81
N THR A 53 2.69 21.39 -13.52
CA THR A 53 1.81 20.27 -13.14
C THR A 53 2.53 19.05 -12.52
N THR A 54 3.70 19.25 -11.92
CA THR A 54 4.69 18.27 -11.48
C THR A 54 5.15 18.43 -10.02
N SER A 55 4.78 19.50 -9.32
CA SER A 55 5.13 19.69 -7.90
C SER A 55 4.12 19.01 -6.98
N SER A 56 4.59 18.26 -5.97
CA SER A 56 3.70 17.53 -5.06
C SER A 56 3.07 18.50 -4.04
N PRO A 57 1.80 18.29 -3.61
CA PRO A 57 1.09 19.20 -2.70
C PRO A 57 1.85 19.50 -1.39
N ALA A 58 2.54 18.49 -0.86
CA ALA A 58 3.35 18.64 0.34
C ALA A 58 4.57 19.56 0.15
N GLN A 59 5.13 19.63 -1.07
CA GLN A 59 6.23 20.55 -1.39
C GLN A 59 5.75 22.00 -1.42
N ILE A 60 4.55 22.25 -1.92
CA ILE A 60 3.95 23.60 -1.94
C ILE A 60 3.70 24.07 -0.51
N ILE A 61 3.09 23.23 0.32
CA ILE A 61 2.79 23.55 1.74
C ILE A 61 4.08 23.73 2.56
N ALA A 62 5.09 22.89 2.35
CA ALA A 62 6.39 23.02 3.03
C ALA A 62 7.12 24.31 2.60
N SER A 63 7.04 24.67 1.31
CA SER A 63 7.61 25.91 0.79
C SER A 63 6.90 27.14 1.38
N LEU A 64 5.56 27.09 1.52
CA LEU A 64 4.78 28.14 2.16
C LEU A 64 5.17 28.34 3.63
N ARG A 65 5.28 27.25 4.41
CA ARG A 65 5.71 27.29 5.82
C ARG A 65 7.08 27.94 5.96
N PHE A 66 8.03 27.53 5.12
CA PHE A 66 9.38 28.08 5.15
C PHE A 66 9.42 29.58 4.81
N LEU A 67 8.68 30.00 3.77
CA LEU A 67 8.63 31.39 3.33
C LEU A 67 8.05 32.30 4.43
N VAL A 68 6.96 31.87 5.06
CA VAL A 68 6.29 32.62 6.15
C VAL A 68 7.18 32.69 7.39
N LEU A 69 7.78 31.58 7.83
CA LEU A 69 8.66 31.59 9.01
C LEU A 69 9.93 32.44 8.80
N SER A 70 10.51 32.39 7.59
CA SER A 70 11.67 33.21 7.24
C SER A 70 11.32 34.70 7.28
N TYR A 71 10.14 35.06 6.78
CA TYR A 71 9.62 36.41 6.83
C TYR A 71 9.40 36.92 8.26
N LEU A 72 8.78 36.11 9.12
CA LEU A 72 8.55 36.48 10.53
C LEU A 72 9.86 36.64 11.31
N ALA A 73 10.87 35.80 11.03
CA ALA A 73 12.19 35.91 11.65
C ALA A 73 12.93 37.20 11.24
N GLU A 74 12.84 37.60 9.97
CA GLU A 74 13.45 38.85 9.49
C GLU A 74 12.79 40.08 10.11
N LEU A 75 11.45 40.09 10.25
CA LEU A 75 10.71 41.15 10.94
C LEU A 75 11.12 41.25 12.41
N GLU A 76 11.20 40.13 13.11
CA GLU A 76 11.59 40.09 14.53
C GLU A 76 13.01 40.64 14.74
N GLN A 77 13.98 40.24 13.89
CA GLN A 77 15.35 40.74 13.99
C GLN A 77 15.43 42.26 13.80
N ARG A 78 14.65 42.80 12.85
CA ARG A 78 14.61 44.26 12.58
C ARG A 78 13.93 45.03 13.71
N ILE A 79 12.85 44.50 14.29
CA ILE A 79 12.17 45.12 15.44
C ILE A 79 13.02 45.05 16.71
N ALA A 80 13.74 43.94 16.92
CA ALA A 80 14.68 43.79 18.03
C ALA A 80 15.87 44.76 17.94
N LEU A 81 16.38 45.02 16.75
CA LEU A 81 17.41 46.05 16.51
C LEU A 81 16.91 47.47 16.86
N MET A 82 15.62 47.75 16.64
CA MET A 82 14.99 49.03 16.99
C MET A 82 14.69 49.18 18.49
N ALA A 83 14.68 48.08 19.26
CA ALA A 83 14.46 48.07 20.71
C ALA A 83 15.75 48.22 21.55
N SER A 84 16.92 48.38 20.90
CA SER A 84 18.24 48.56 21.54
C SER A 84 18.41 49.96 22.17
N PRO A 85 19.24 50.15 23.23
CA PRO A 85 19.25 51.37 24.05
C PRO A 85 19.76 52.66 23.39
N ASP A 86 20.37 52.62 22.19
CA ASP A 86 20.95 53.79 21.50
C ASP A 86 19.92 54.59 20.70
N LEU A 87 18.79 54.92 21.34
CA LEU A 87 17.62 55.58 20.75
C LEU A 87 17.73 57.12 20.73
N GLU A 88 18.81 57.69 20.21
CA GLU A 88 18.97 59.16 20.10
C GLU A 88 18.56 59.76 18.73
N LYS A 89 18.03 58.96 17.80
CA LYS A 89 17.66 59.44 16.45
C LYS A 89 16.20 59.25 16.03
N TRP A 90 15.27 59.17 16.98
CA TRP A 90 13.85 59.38 16.67
C TRP A 90 13.50 60.86 16.86
N GLN A 91 13.99 61.72 15.96
CA GLN A 91 13.47 63.09 15.82
C GLN A 91 12.29 63.09 14.86
N THR A 92 11.10 62.99 15.45
CA THR A 92 9.87 63.72 15.08
C THR A 92 9.63 64.01 13.60
N LYS A 93 8.75 63.21 12.98
CA LYS A 93 7.59 63.75 12.27
C LYS A 93 6.35 63.04 12.81
N GLY A 94 5.62 63.72 13.69
CA GLY A 94 4.36 63.23 14.25
C GLY A 94 4.46 62.85 15.73
N GLU A 95 3.46 63.26 16.49
CA GLU A 95 3.32 63.15 17.94
C GLU A 95 3.23 61.68 18.42
N LEU A 96 4.36 60.97 18.53
CA LEU A 96 4.41 59.71 19.28
C LEU A 96 5.45 59.77 20.40
N THR A 97 5.00 59.47 21.61
CA THR A 97 5.87 59.37 22.79
C THR A 97 6.74 58.11 22.69
N ILE A 98 7.96 58.18 23.22
CA ILE A 98 8.92 57.04 23.26
C ILE A 98 8.28 55.79 23.91
N GLU A 99 7.33 55.99 24.82
CA GLU A 99 6.62 54.90 25.49
C GLU A 99 5.57 54.22 24.60
N GLU A 100 4.88 54.97 23.73
CA GLU A 100 3.97 54.41 22.72
C GLU A 100 4.75 53.58 21.68
N ALA A 101 5.94 54.02 21.29
CA ALA A 101 6.79 53.25 20.38
C ALA A 101 7.28 51.92 20.98
N ARG A 102 7.62 51.92 22.28
CA ARG A 102 7.97 50.69 23.01
C ARG A 102 6.78 49.75 23.17
N GLN A 103 5.59 50.30 23.41
CA GLN A 103 4.37 49.52 23.52
C GLN A 103 4.01 48.86 22.19
N TRP A 104 4.06 49.62 21.09
CA TRP A 104 3.87 49.11 19.73
C TRP A 104 4.85 48.00 19.37
N ALA A 105 6.13 48.14 19.73
CA ALA A 105 7.14 47.11 19.48
C ALA A 105 6.86 45.81 20.26
N ARG A 106 6.40 45.91 21.52
CA ARG A 106 6.00 44.73 22.32
C ARG A 106 4.80 44.02 21.72
N GLU A 107 3.75 44.77 21.35
CA GLU A 107 2.54 44.22 20.73
C GLU A 107 2.86 43.55 19.39
N THR A 108 3.72 44.15 18.58
CA THR A 108 4.16 43.56 17.31
C THR A 108 4.93 42.25 17.51
N LEU A 109 5.85 42.19 18.50
CA LEU A 109 6.59 40.96 18.82
C LEU A 109 5.68 39.85 19.35
N GLU A 110 4.64 40.19 20.11
CA GLU A 110 3.63 39.23 20.58
C GLU A 110 2.79 38.68 19.42
N MET A 111 2.36 39.54 18.48
CA MET A 111 1.68 39.11 17.26
C MET A 111 2.55 38.19 16.39
N LEU A 112 3.85 38.48 16.25
CA LEU A 112 4.79 37.66 15.50
C LEU A 112 4.99 36.27 16.14
N ASN A 113 5.10 36.21 17.46
CA ASN A 113 5.25 34.95 18.19
C ASN A 113 3.97 34.10 18.12
N SER A 114 2.79 34.71 18.30
CA SER A 114 1.52 34.01 18.13
C SER A 114 1.37 33.44 16.71
N LEU A 115 1.73 34.22 15.68
CA LEU A 115 1.61 33.77 14.30
C LEU A 115 2.61 32.66 13.97
N ARG A 116 3.82 32.71 14.54
CA ARG A 116 4.83 31.66 14.43
C ARG A 116 4.35 30.35 15.05
N ASP A 117 3.76 30.41 16.24
CA ASP A 117 3.22 29.23 16.92
C ASP A 117 2.06 28.61 16.14
N ASP A 118 1.17 29.43 15.57
CA ASP A 118 0.08 28.97 14.72
C ASP A 118 0.60 28.34 13.42
N VAL A 119 1.57 28.95 12.75
CA VAL A 119 2.23 28.39 11.54
C VAL A 119 2.95 27.08 11.85
N CYS A 120 3.65 26.99 12.98
CA CYS A 120 4.36 25.78 13.40
C CYS A 120 3.43 24.64 13.81
N SER A 121 2.24 24.94 14.33
CA SER A 121 1.26 23.94 14.78
C SER A 121 0.35 23.45 13.65
N HIS A 122 -0.01 24.32 12.70
CA HIS A 122 -0.94 23.99 11.62
C HIS A 122 -0.26 23.58 10.31
N LEU A 123 1.00 23.97 10.06
CA LEU A 123 1.74 23.57 8.86
C LEU A 123 2.84 22.54 9.19
N PRO A 124 2.95 21.43 8.43
CA PRO A 124 3.83 20.31 8.76
C PRO A 124 5.32 20.64 8.63
N ASP A 125 6.13 20.06 9.52
CA ASP A 125 7.60 20.16 9.47
C ASP A 125 8.20 19.09 8.56
N VAL A 126 8.40 19.44 7.29
CA VAL A 126 9.12 18.57 6.36
C VAL A 126 10.61 18.90 6.47
N HIS A 127 11.40 17.97 7.01
CA HIS A 127 12.86 18.13 7.13
C HIS A 127 13.50 18.42 5.75
N LEU A 128 13.97 19.65 5.60
CA LEU A 128 14.58 20.25 4.40
C LEU A 128 15.99 19.74 4.06
N SER A 129 16.39 18.54 4.50
CA SER A 129 17.70 17.97 4.10
C SER A 129 17.76 17.56 2.63
N ASP A 130 16.63 17.50 1.93
CA ASP A 130 16.53 17.12 0.52
C ASP A 130 16.32 18.32 -0.44
N ILE A 131 16.30 19.55 0.07
CA ILE A 131 16.33 20.76 -0.77
C ILE A 131 17.72 21.36 -0.66
N THR A 132 18.60 20.98 -1.59
CA THR A 132 19.88 21.65 -1.77
C THR A 132 19.63 23.14 -1.97
N VAL A 133 20.34 23.98 -1.20
CA VAL A 133 20.27 25.45 -1.27
C VAL A 133 20.42 25.95 -2.71
N ASP A 134 21.15 25.22 -3.54
CA ASP A 134 21.33 25.49 -4.98
C ASP A 134 20.04 25.42 -5.80
N LYS A 135 19.07 24.59 -5.41
CA LYS A 135 17.76 24.47 -6.08
C LYS A 135 16.83 25.63 -5.71
N LEU A 136 16.85 26.07 -4.45
CA LEU A 136 16.08 27.23 -4.00
C LEU A 136 16.63 28.54 -4.63
N LYS A 137 17.96 28.65 -4.73
CA LYS A 137 18.65 29.80 -5.35
C LYS A 137 18.42 29.88 -6.86
N SER A 138 18.11 28.75 -7.52
CA SER A 138 17.76 28.71 -8.93
C SER A 138 16.33 29.19 -9.25
N HIS A 139 15.45 29.26 -8.24
CA HIS A 139 14.03 29.61 -8.42
C HIS A 139 13.66 31.01 -7.87
N LEU A 140 14.54 31.68 -7.13
CA LEU A 140 14.36 33.05 -6.61
C LEU A 140 15.72 33.80 -6.66
N PRO A 141 16.01 34.54 -7.75
CA PRO A 141 17.35 35.10 -7.97
C PRO A 141 17.68 36.37 -7.16
N ASP A 142 16.70 37.01 -6.49
CA ASP A 142 16.90 38.31 -5.82
C ASP A 142 16.74 38.27 -4.29
N PHE A 143 17.36 37.28 -3.63
CA PHE A 143 17.52 37.33 -2.16
C PHE A 143 18.81 38.12 -1.82
N PRO A 144 18.76 39.18 -0.99
CA PRO A 144 19.97 39.88 -0.58
C PRO A 144 20.87 38.94 0.25
N ASP A 145 22.16 38.93 -0.06
CA ASP A 145 23.17 38.08 0.59
C ASP A 145 23.25 38.37 2.11
N VAL A 146 22.60 37.53 2.92
CA VAL A 146 22.75 37.52 4.38
C VAL A 146 23.96 36.64 4.73
N PRO A 147 24.91 37.11 5.56
CA PRO A 147 26.10 36.34 5.90
C PRO A 147 25.74 35.08 6.69
N SER A 148 26.07 33.92 6.08
CA SER A 148 26.50 32.69 6.74
C SER A 148 25.58 32.12 7.85
N ILE A 149 24.59 31.32 7.45
CA ILE A 149 23.84 30.36 8.31
C ILE A 149 24.79 29.38 9.04
N SER A 150 26.05 29.29 8.64
CA SER A 150 27.11 28.56 9.33
C SER A 150 27.34 29.03 10.77
N ASP A 151 27.15 30.33 11.06
CA ASP A 151 27.45 30.90 12.37
C ASP A 151 26.34 30.64 13.42
N MET A 152 25.09 30.47 12.98
CA MET A 152 23.99 30.07 13.87
C MET A 152 24.08 28.62 14.37
N ARG A 153 24.78 27.74 13.63
CA ARG A 153 25.01 26.35 14.04
C ARG A 153 25.99 26.23 15.21
N ALA A 154 26.82 27.25 15.46
CA ALA A 154 27.85 27.23 16.51
C ALA A 154 27.33 27.41 17.94
N HIS A 155 26.03 27.70 18.14
CA HIS A 155 25.44 27.97 19.45
C HIS A 155 24.45 26.90 19.96
N LEU A 156 24.43 25.70 19.35
CA LEU A 156 23.64 24.56 19.82
C LEU A 156 24.55 23.49 20.45
N PRO A 157 24.16 22.85 21.57
CA PRO A 157 25.00 21.85 22.24
C PRO A 157 25.21 20.61 21.36
N ASP A 158 26.46 20.14 21.29
CA ASP A 158 26.92 19.03 20.44
C ASP A 158 26.20 17.70 20.73
N VAL A 159 25.47 17.20 19.73
CA VAL A 159 25.01 15.81 19.65
C VAL A 159 25.94 15.07 18.68
N PRO A 160 26.58 13.95 19.08
CA PRO A 160 27.61 13.32 18.26
C PRO A 160 27.06 12.76 16.95
N SER A 161 27.78 13.05 15.85
CA SER A 161 27.32 12.80 14.49
C SER A 161 27.39 11.32 14.10
N ILE A 162 26.38 10.87 13.36
CA ILE A 162 26.19 9.52 12.78
C ILE A 162 27.36 9.08 11.87
N ASN A 163 28.24 10.01 11.44
CA ASN A 163 29.40 9.69 10.62
C ASN A 163 30.50 8.93 11.37
N GLU A 164 30.55 9.00 12.71
CA GLU A 164 31.53 8.23 13.49
C GLU A 164 31.12 6.75 13.62
N MET A 165 29.82 6.45 13.59
CA MET A 165 29.27 5.07 13.58
C MET A 165 29.42 4.36 12.23
N ARG A 166 29.54 5.11 11.12
CA ARG A 166 29.60 4.55 9.76
C ARG A 166 30.95 3.88 9.42
N SER A 167 31.99 4.06 10.24
CA SER A 167 33.34 3.54 9.99
C SER A 167 33.55 2.04 10.30
N ARG A 168 32.53 1.32 10.82
CA ARG A 168 32.74 -0.03 11.40
C ARG A 168 32.15 -1.24 10.68
N LEU A 169 31.45 -1.13 9.55
CA LEU A 169 30.90 -2.31 8.84
C LEU A 169 30.80 -2.06 7.33
N PRO A 170 31.61 -2.74 6.48
CA PRO A 170 31.43 -2.72 5.04
C PRO A 170 30.51 -3.87 4.59
N ASP A 171 29.83 -3.64 3.45
CA ASP A 171 29.06 -4.57 2.62
C ASP A 171 27.54 -4.70 2.89
N LEU A 172 26.75 -3.87 2.20
CA LEU A 172 25.64 -4.34 1.33
C LEU A 172 25.04 -3.20 0.46
N PRO A 173 24.78 -3.41 -0.86
CA PRO A 173 23.99 -2.51 -1.71
C PRO A 173 22.46 -2.79 -1.64
N ASP A 174 21.65 -1.84 -2.13
CA ASP A 174 20.17 -1.77 -2.24
C ASP A 174 19.40 -0.83 -1.28
N CYS A 175 20.07 0.15 -0.65
CA CYS A 175 19.43 1.14 0.24
C CYS A 175 18.86 2.40 -0.46
N ILE A 176 18.75 2.42 -1.79
CA ILE A 176 18.30 3.64 -2.51
C ILE A 176 16.80 3.60 -2.83
N SER A 177 16.20 2.44 -3.14
CA SER A 177 14.74 2.37 -3.38
C SER A 177 13.95 2.41 -2.06
N THR A 178 14.46 1.78 -1.00
CA THR A 178 13.79 1.71 0.31
C THR A 178 13.78 3.03 1.07
N LYS A 179 14.72 3.94 0.78
CA LYS A 179 14.70 5.32 1.31
C LYS A 179 13.76 6.22 0.53
N LEU A 180 13.65 6.05 -0.78
CA LEU A 180 12.64 6.76 -1.59
C LEU A 180 11.22 6.31 -1.25
N ASP A 181 11.01 5.02 -0.98
CA ASP A 181 9.71 4.50 -0.54
C ASP A 181 9.36 4.94 0.88
N ASN A 182 10.31 5.03 1.81
CA ASN A 182 10.08 5.56 3.17
C ASN A 182 9.74 7.06 3.20
N VAL A 183 10.26 7.82 2.24
CA VAL A 183 9.90 9.23 2.06
C VAL A 183 8.50 9.32 1.44
N ARG A 184 8.20 8.47 0.45
CA ARG A 184 6.89 8.38 -0.20
C ARG A 184 5.77 7.93 0.74
N THR A 185 6.05 7.04 1.70
CA THR A 185 5.08 6.62 2.72
C THR A 185 4.83 7.70 3.76
N LYS A 186 5.86 8.45 4.19
CA LYS A 186 5.68 9.63 5.07
C LYS A 186 4.90 10.76 4.41
N PHE A 187 4.98 10.92 3.09
CA PHE A 187 4.17 11.90 2.36
C PHE A 187 2.69 11.52 2.26
N HIS A 188 2.33 10.24 2.41
CA HIS A 188 0.94 9.77 2.42
C HIS A 188 0.26 9.84 3.79
N ASP A 189 1.01 10.03 4.87
CA ASP A 189 0.52 10.14 6.25
C ASP A 189 0.23 11.59 6.71
N ILE A 190 0.40 12.58 5.82
CA ILE A 190 0.09 13.98 6.13
C ILE A 190 -1.39 14.21 5.86
N ASP A 191 -2.16 14.44 6.93
CA ASP A 191 -3.55 14.90 6.85
C ASP A 191 -3.58 16.32 6.25
N PHE A 192 -3.91 16.42 4.96
CA PHE A 192 -3.89 17.67 4.21
C PHE A 192 -5.06 18.61 4.57
N HIS A 193 -6.07 18.15 5.33
CA HIS A 193 -7.20 18.98 5.72
C HIS A 193 -6.80 20.10 6.70
N THR A 194 -5.97 19.77 7.70
CA THR A 194 -5.56 20.73 8.73
C THR A 194 -4.73 21.90 8.17
N PRO A 195 -3.74 21.69 7.28
CA PRO A 195 -3.04 22.76 6.59
C PRO A 195 -3.94 23.61 5.69
N LEU A 196 -4.84 22.98 4.92
CA LEU A 196 -5.67 23.66 3.91
C LEU A 196 -6.72 24.59 4.52
N ASP A 197 -7.32 24.20 5.66
CA ASP A 197 -8.27 25.05 6.39
C ASP A 197 -7.59 26.27 7.06
N TYR A 198 -6.29 26.18 7.34
CA TYR A 198 -5.52 27.24 7.98
C TYR A 198 -5.00 28.30 6.99
N VAL A 199 -4.82 27.98 5.70
CA VAL A 199 -4.31 28.95 4.69
C VAL A 199 -5.15 30.24 4.59
N PRO A 200 -6.50 30.19 4.58
CA PRO A 200 -7.32 31.41 4.60
C PRO A 200 -7.15 32.25 5.87
N VAL A 201 -7.06 31.59 7.04
CA VAL A 201 -6.83 32.23 8.34
C VAL A 201 -5.45 32.89 8.39
N LEU A 202 -4.45 32.23 7.81
CA LEU A 202 -3.09 32.75 7.69
C LEU A 202 -3.04 34.01 6.82
N SER A 203 -3.78 34.04 5.69
CA SER A 203 -3.90 35.25 4.85
C SER A 203 -4.51 36.41 5.63
N GLU A 204 -5.58 36.17 6.39
CA GLU A 204 -6.24 37.20 7.20
C GLU A 204 -5.31 37.74 8.31
N ARG A 205 -4.59 36.86 9.01
CA ARG A 205 -3.64 37.27 10.06
C ARG A 205 -2.43 38.01 9.52
N LEU A 206 -1.91 37.63 8.35
CA LEU A 206 -0.84 38.37 7.68
C LEU A 206 -1.31 39.77 7.26
N LYS A 207 -2.55 39.91 6.77
CA LYS A 207 -3.17 41.21 6.49
C LYS A 207 -3.35 42.06 7.75
N SER A 208 -3.75 41.45 8.87
CA SER A 208 -3.86 42.14 10.16
C SER A 208 -2.49 42.64 10.65
N LEU A 209 -1.45 41.80 10.57
CA LEU A 209 -0.08 42.19 10.92
C LEU A 209 0.40 43.35 10.04
N GLN A 210 0.12 43.30 8.74
CA GLN A 210 0.47 44.36 7.79
C GLN A 210 -0.22 45.68 8.12
N SER A 211 -1.51 45.65 8.51
CA SER A 211 -2.24 46.85 8.92
C SER A 211 -1.65 47.48 10.18
N HIS A 212 -1.20 46.67 11.15
CA HIS A 212 -0.55 47.13 12.38
C HIS A 212 0.85 47.72 12.11
N LEU A 213 1.59 47.13 11.16
CA LEU A 213 2.87 47.66 10.71
C LEU A 213 2.73 48.98 9.95
N ALA A 214 1.64 49.17 9.18
CA ALA A 214 1.38 50.39 8.43
C ALA A 214 0.95 51.59 9.30
N MET A 215 0.52 51.36 10.54
CA MET A 215 0.17 52.44 11.48
C MET A 215 1.40 53.24 11.95
N MET A 216 2.61 52.71 11.75
CA MET A 216 3.87 53.32 12.17
C MET A 216 4.75 53.54 10.92
N GLU A 217 4.97 54.79 10.50
CA GLU A 217 5.89 55.07 9.40
C GLU A 217 7.33 54.74 9.84
N LEU A 218 7.82 53.56 9.45
CA LEU A 218 9.20 53.15 9.75
C LEU A 218 10.18 54.02 8.95
N PRO A 219 11.12 54.76 9.58
CA PRO A 219 12.00 55.70 8.89
C PRO A 219 13.20 54.98 8.24
N THR A 220 12.94 54.07 7.30
CA THR A 220 13.89 53.66 6.25
C THR A 220 13.10 52.89 5.19
N GLY A 221 13.09 53.41 3.96
CA GLY A 221 12.33 52.84 2.85
C GLY A 221 12.71 51.39 2.56
N LEU A 222 11.70 50.52 2.58
CA LEU A 222 11.76 49.18 1.98
C LEU A 222 10.91 49.20 0.70
N PRO A 223 11.52 49.04 -0.49
CA PRO A 223 10.82 48.59 -1.66
C PRO A 223 10.74 47.05 -1.68
N GLY A 224 9.54 46.48 -1.83
CA GLY A 224 9.36 45.31 -2.70
C GLY A 224 9.05 43.92 -2.11
N SER A 225 9.49 43.52 -0.91
CA SER A 225 9.29 42.11 -0.46
C SER A 225 7.94 41.80 0.19
N HIS A 226 7.20 42.82 0.65
CA HIS A 226 6.01 42.63 1.50
C HIS A 226 4.70 42.40 0.73
N SER A 227 4.55 42.99 -0.46
CA SER A 227 3.37 42.73 -1.30
C SER A 227 3.44 41.34 -1.94
N MET A 228 4.65 40.87 -2.28
CA MET A 228 4.83 39.57 -2.94
C MET A 228 4.32 38.39 -2.12
N LEU A 229 4.42 38.43 -0.79
CA LEU A 229 4.00 37.32 0.07
C LEU A 229 2.48 37.24 0.19
N THR A 230 1.81 38.39 0.35
CA THR A 230 0.35 38.49 0.37
C THR A 230 -0.24 38.20 -1.02
N ASP A 231 0.38 38.72 -2.08
CA ASP A 231 0.01 38.46 -3.48
C ASP A 231 0.21 36.98 -3.85
N PHE A 232 1.25 36.32 -3.31
CA PHE A 232 1.50 34.89 -3.50
C PHE A 232 0.46 34.03 -2.77
N VAL A 233 0.11 34.37 -1.53
CA VAL A 233 -0.93 33.68 -0.76
C VAL A 233 -2.31 33.86 -1.41
N ASP A 234 -2.64 35.07 -1.86
CA ASP A 234 -3.90 35.35 -2.56
C ASP A 234 -3.92 34.70 -3.97
N SER A 235 -2.78 34.65 -4.68
CA SER A 235 -2.63 33.93 -5.94
C SER A 235 -2.81 32.41 -5.77
N LEU A 236 -2.22 31.82 -4.72
CA LEU A 236 -2.43 30.41 -4.36
C LEU A 236 -3.89 30.09 -4.03
N LEU A 237 -4.58 30.96 -3.29
CA LEU A 237 -6.00 30.82 -2.97
C LEU A 237 -6.91 30.98 -4.20
N SER A 238 -6.47 31.78 -5.19
CA SER A 238 -7.21 32.01 -6.44
C SER A 238 -6.90 31.02 -7.56
N SER A 239 -5.87 30.17 -7.39
CA SER A 239 -5.47 29.17 -8.39
C SER A 239 -6.52 28.06 -8.49
N GLU A 240 -6.92 27.72 -9.72
CA GLU A 240 -7.83 26.60 -10.03
C GLU A 240 -7.37 25.28 -9.37
N LEU A 241 -6.08 25.14 -9.10
CA LEU A 241 -5.48 24.00 -8.42
C LEU A 241 -6.10 23.77 -7.03
N VAL A 242 -6.19 24.82 -6.18
CA VAL A 242 -6.70 24.71 -4.79
C VAL A 242 -8.21 24.49 -4.76
N THR A 243 -8.95 25.06 -5.71
CA THR A 243 -10.39 24.86 -5.86
C THR A 243 -10.73 23.47 -6.39
N ASP A 244 -9.96 22.94 -7.35
CA ASP A 244 -10.03 21.54 -7.77
C ASP A 244 -9.62 20.58 -6.64
N PHE A 245 -8.63 20.92 -5.80
CA PHE A 245 -8.24 20.10 -4.64
C PHE A 245 -9.28 20.05 -3.52
N LEU A 246 -9.99 21.16 -3.26
CA LEU A 246 -11.11 21.18 -2.32
C LEU A 246 -12.31 20.38 -2.85
N GLN A 247 -12.43 20.22 -4.16
CA GLN A 247 -13.44 19.37 -4.81
C GLN A 247 -12.95 17.94 -5.10
N SER A 248 -11.64 17.66 -5.04
CA SER A 248 -11.05 16.36 -5.35
C SER A 248 -11.06 15.37 -4.20
N ALA A 249 -11.78 15.62 -3.11
CA ALA A 249 -12.14 14.58 -2.15
C ALA A 249 -13.10 13.61 -2.83
N THR A 250 -12.56 12.75 -3.70
CA THR A 250 -13.34 11.73 -4.38
C THR A 250 -13.83 10.72 -3.34
N PRO A 251 -14.99 10.09 -3.54
CA PRO A 251 -15.47 9.05 -2.63
C PRO A 251 -14.48 7.86 -2.51
N GLU A 252 -13.56 7.68 -3.46
CA GLU A 252 -12.52 6.65 -3.39
C GLU A 252 -11.40 7.00 -2.39
N ASP A 253 -11.05 8.29 -2.28
CA ASP A 253 -10.04 8.77 -1.32
C ASP A 253 -10.53 8.66 0.12
N ASP A 254 -11.82 8.95 0.39
CA ASP A 254 -12.42 8.79 1.73
C ASP A 254 -12.45 7.30 2.17
N VAL A 255 -12.68 6.37 1.22
CA VAL A 255 -12.64 4.92 1.50
C VAL A 255 -11.21 4.48 1.83
N PHE A 256 -10.22 4.94 1.07
CA PHE A 256 -8.81 4.61 1.33
C PHE A 256 -8.35 5.16 2.68
N GLU A 257 -8.69 6.42 2.97
CA GLU A 257 -8.35 7.08 4.22
C GLU A 257 -9.04 6.40 5.43
N ARG A 258 -10.31 5.98 5.29
CA ARG A 258 -10.99 5.16 6.30
C ARG A 258 -10.26 3.83 6.53
N ALA A 259 -9.86 3.13 5.47
CA ALA A 259 -9.15 1.86 5.59
C ALA A 259 -7.78 2.02 6.28
N ALA A 260 -7.03 3.08 5.95
CA ALA A 260 -5.77 3.42 6.60
C ALA A 260 -5.98 3.69 8.11
N ARG A 261 -7.01 4.48 8.46
CA ARG A 261 -7.37 4.75 9.86
C ARG A 261 -7.74 3.48 10.64
N GLU A 262 -8.44 2.53 10.02
CA GLU A 262 -8.77 1.25 10.64
C GLU A 262 -7.52 0.41 10.91
N VAL A 263 -6.59 0.33 9.95
CA VAL A 263 -5.30 -0.37 10.10
C VAL A 263 -4.49 0.26 11.24
N THR A 264 -4.32 1.59 11.24
CA THR A 264 -3.58 2.29 12.31
C THR A 264 -4.21 2.07 13.69
N ARG A 265 -5.54 2.07 13.77
CA ARG A 265 -6.26 1.77 15.02
C ARG A 265 -6.00 0.33 15.48
N ALA A 266 -6.02 -0.64 14.56
CA ALA A 266 -5.76 -2.04 14.86
C ALA A 266 -4.30 -2.25 15.33
N VAL A 267 -3.31 -1.62 14.68
CA VAL A 267 -1.89 -1.64 15.12
C VAL A 267 -1.75 -1.06 16.53
N LYS A 268 -2.44 0.05 16.81
CA LYS A 268 -2.40 0.66 18.15
C LYS A 268 -3.04 -0.25 19.20
N ARG A 269 -4.17 -0.89 18.89
CA ARG A 269 -4.85 -1.85 19.79
C ARG A 269 -4.03 -3.10 20.04
N SER A 270 -3.27 -3.56 19.04
CA SER A 270 -2.35 -4.70 19.18
C SER A 270 -1.05 -4.35 19.89
N PHE A 271 -0.86 -3.10 20.34
CA PHE A 271 0.42 -2.62 20.89
C PHE A 271 1.60 -2.97 19.97
N GLU A 272 1.48 -2.59 18.69
CA GLU A 272 2.48 -2.89 17.66
C GLU A 272 2.79 -4.41 17.54
N GLY A 273 1.74 -5.23 17.64
CA GLY A 273 1.81 -6.67 17.47
C GLY A 273 2.13 -7.49 18.72
N VAL A 274 2.37 -6.85 19.87
CA VAL A 274 2.68 -7.54 21.13
C VAL A 274 1.45 -8.20 21.76
N ARG A 275 0.26 -7.62 21.54
CA ARG A 275 -1.01 -8.06 22.12
C ARG A 275 -1.94 -8.63 21.06
N LEU A 276 -2.59 -9.75 21.39
CA LEU A 276 -3.65 -10.33 20.57
C LEU A 276 -4.93 -9.48 20.65
N ILE A 277 -5.58 -9.28 19.50
CA ILE A 277 -6.81 -8.50 19.35
C ILE A 277 -8.00 -9.40 19.02
N THR A 278 -9.20 -8.81 19.04
CA THR A 278 -10.46 -9.50 18.74
C THR A 278 -10.88 -9.30 17.29
N TYR A 279 -11.83 -10.10 16.81
CA TYR A 279 -12.37 -10.01 15.46
C TYR A 279 -12.93 -8.60 15.14
N HIS A 280 -13.53 -7.93 16.13
CA HIS A 280 -14.07 -6.59 15.98
C HIS A 280 -13.01 -5.49 15.89
N ASP A 281 -11.78 -5.78 16.28
CA ASP A 281 -10.66 -4.84 16.22
C ASP A 281 -9.97 -4.86 14.84
N LEU A 282 -10.24 -5.87 14.02
CA LEU A 282 -9.59 -6.04 12.72
C LEU A 282 -10.16 -5.10 11.66
N PRO A 283 -9.32 -4.61 10.73
CA PRO A 283 -9.80 -3.99 9.50
C PRO A 283 -10.50 -5.03 8.61
N GLU A 284 -11.41 -4.57 7.76
CA GLU A 284 -12.26 -5.45 6.94
C GLU A 284 -11.50 -6.50 6.10
N PRO A 285 -10.36 -6.20 5.44
CA PRO A 285 -9.63 -7.19 4.64
C PRO A 285 -9.07 -8.39 5.43
N TRP A 286 -8.91 -8.27 6.76
CA TRP A 286 -8.38 -9.33 7.63
C TRP A 286 -9.49 -10.18 8.26
N LYS A 287 -10.76 -9.82 8.08
CA LYS A 287 -11.91 -10.52 8.67
C LYS A 287 -12.33 -11.74 7.86
N ASN A 288 -11.61 -12.84 8.03
CA ASN A 288 -11.87 -14.07 7.28
C ASN A 288 -13.03 -14.93 7.81
N ASN A 289 -13.12 -15.15 9.12
CA ASN A 289 -14.12 -16.04 9.72
C ASN A 289 -14.78 -15.35 10.92
N SER A 290 -16.09 -15.09 10.83
CA SER A 290 -16.85 -14.43 11.89
C SER A 290 -17.10 -15.30 13.13
N PHE A 291 -16.90 -16.62 13.02
CA PHE A 291 -17.03 -17.55 14.15
C PHE A 291 -15.80 -17.55 15.07
N VAL A 292 -14.65 -17.08 14.59
CA VAL A 292 -13.43 -16.93 15.38
C VAL A 292 -13.42 -15.51 15.93
N THR A 293 -13.53 -15.37 17.25
CA THR A 293 -13.83 -14.06 17.86
C THR A 293 -12.60 -13.38 18.47
N GLN A 294 -11.54 -14.14 18.76
CA GLN A 294 -10.36 -13.65 19.46
C GLN A 294 -9.08 -14.35 19.04
N GLY A 295 -7.94 -13.87 19.54
CA GLY A 295 -6.64 -14.50 19.34
C GLY A 295 -5.91 -14.05 18.08
N TYR A 296 -6.34 -12.93 17.48
CA TYR A 296 -5.75 -12.40 16.26
C TYR A 296 -4.45 -11.65 16.51
N ARG A 297 -3.46 -11.87 15.65
CA ARG A 297 -2.23 -11.08 15.59
C ARG A 297 -2.43 -9.91 14.62
N PHE A 298 -1.80 -8.79 14.91
CA PHE A 298 -1.75 -7.66 13.98
C PHE A 298 -0.42 -6.92 14.15
N ILE A 299 0.59 -7.38 13.42
CA ILE A 299 2.01 -7.03 13.60
C ILE A 299 2.46 -6.18 12.41
N PRO A 300 3.03 -4.98 12.64
CA PRO A 300 3.65 -4.18 11.57
C PRO A 300 4.77 -4.93 10.85
N ILE A 301 4.91 -4.72 9.55
CA ILE A 301 5.92 -5.45 8.74
C ILE A 301 7.35 -5.07 9.13
N GLU A 302 7.54 -3.86 9.64
CA GLU A 302 8.80 -3.36 10.20
C GLU A 302 9.26 -4.19 11.40
N ARG A 303 8.30 -4.85 12.07
CA ARG A 303 8.50 -5.79 13.17
C ARG A 303 8.49 -7.24 12.69
N TRP A 304 9.05 -7.52 11.52
CA TRP A 304 9.17 -8.88 10.97
C TRP A 304 9.76 -9.93 11.95
N PRO A 305 10.68 -9.62 12.88
CA PRO A 305 11.13 -10.63 13.84
C PRO A 305 10.01 -11.12 14.75
N LEU A 306 9.04 -10.26 15.10
CA LEU A 306 7.85 -10.68 15.86
C LEU A 306 6.95 -11.59 15.03
N ILE A 307 6.83 -11.36 13.71
CA ILE A 307 6.08 -12.25 12.81
C ILE A 307 6.71 -13.65 12.84
N ILE A 308 8.03 -13.77 12.75
CA ILE A 308 8.72 -15.07 12.83
C ILE A 308 8.63 -15.66 14.24
N MET A 309 8.84 -14.88 15.29
CA MET A 309 8.73 -15.37 16.67
C MET A 309 7.31 -15.83 17.01
N SER A 310 6.30 -15.29 16.33
CA SER A 310 4.92 -15.71 16.54
C SER A 310 4.65 -17.14 16.08
N LEU A 311 5.53 -17.76 15.28
CA LEU A 311 5.53 -19.20 15.03
C LEU A 311 5.57 -20.02 16.32
N PHE A 312 6.10 -19.47 17.43
CA PHE A 312 6.23 -20.19 18.70
C PHE A 312 5.23 -19.70 19.76
N ALA A 313 4.27 -18.85 19.39
CA ALA A 313 3.29 -18.27 20.29
C ALA A 313 1.88 -18.82 20.02
N PHE A 314 1.03 -18.91 21.04
CA PHE A 314 -0.37 -19.32 20.85
C PHE A 314 -1.22 -18.16 20.34
N HIS A 315 -1.88 -18.36 19.20
CA HIS A 315 -2.84 -17.46 18.57
C HIS A 315 -3.78 -18.26 17.66
N ASN A 316 -4.76 -17.58 17.04
CA ASN A 316 -5.81 -18.19 16.21
C ASN A 316 -5.33 -18.90 14.93
N GLU A 317 -4.06 -18.74 14.57
CA GLU A 317 -3.43 -19.38 13.40
C GLU A 317 -2.36 -20.41 13.80
N PHE A 318 -2.12 -20.62 15.10
CA PHE A 318 -0.99 -21.43 15.56
C PHE A 318 -1.07 -22.86 15.04
N LEU A 319 -2.22 -23.53 15.21
CA LEU A 319 -2.42 -24.88 14.66
C LEU A 319 -2.46 -24.87 13.12
N ASN A 320 -3.02 -23.85 12.48
CA ASN A 320 -3.03 -23.75 11.01
C ASN A 320 -1.59 -23.73 10.45
N ILE A 321 -0.66 -23.04 11.11
CA ILE A 321 0.76 -23.05 10.75
C ILE A 321 1.38 -24.43 10.96
N HIS A 322 1.28 -24.99 12.17
CA HIS A 322 2.04 -26.20 12.53
C HIS A 322 1.56 -27.47 11.86
N THR A 323 0.25 -27.56 11.59
CA THR A 323 -0.33 -28.70 10.87
C THR A 323 0.25 -28.88 9.47
N HIS A 324 0.70 -27.82 8.81
CA HIS A 324 1.40 -27.89 7.52
C HIS A 324 2.92 -27.78 7.64
N LEU A 325 3.43 -26.93 8.54
CA LEU A 325 4.87 -26.70 8.72
C LEU A 325 5.61 -27.96 9.17
N ILE A 326 5.10 -28.68 10.18
CA ILE A 326 5.78 -29.86 10.74
C ILE A 326 5.84 -30.98 9.70
N PRO A 327 4.74 -31.41 9.05
CA PRO A 327 4.82 -32.44 8.00
C PRO A 327 5.65 -31.98 6.79
N GLY A 328 5.54 -30.71 6.39
CA GLY A 328 6.34 -30.13 5.31
C GLY A 328 7.85 -30.24 5.58
N LEU A 329 8.30 -29.85 6.77
CA LEU A 329 9.70 -30.01 7.21
C LEU A 329 10.14 -31.48 7.23
N LEU A 330 9.32 -32.35 7.82
CA LEU A 330 9.65 -33.78 7.90
C LEU A 330 9.75 -34.41 6.51
N TRP A 331 8.84 -34.10 5.58
CA TRP A 331 8.89 -34.62 4.21
C TRP A 331 10.03 -34.01 3.39
N ALA A 332 10.34 -32.72 3.58
CA ALA A 332 11.49 -32.08 2.96
C ALA A 332 12.81 -32.74 3.39
N ILE A 333 13.00 -32.94 4.71
CA ILE A 333 14.18 -33.63 5.26
C ILE A 333 14.29 -35.06 4.70
N ASN A 334 13.18 -35.80 4.67
CA ASN A 334 13.13 -37.16 4.10
C ASN A 334 13.37 -37.22 2.58
N SER A 335 13.27 -36.09 1.87
CA SER A 335 13.53 -36.01 0.42
C SER A 335 15.01 -35.75 0.10
N ILE A 336 15.83 -35.44 1.11
CA ILE A 336 17.27 -35.23 0.94
C ILE A 336 17.93 -36.60 0.71
N PRO A 337 18.62 -36.83 -0.44
CA PRO A 337 19.20 -38.14 -0.76
C PRO A 337 20.20 -38.65 0.29
N PHE A 338 20.90 -37.76 0.98
CA PHE A 338 21.80 -38.12 2.08
C PHE A 338 21.06 -38.69 3.30
N VAL A 339 19.85 -38.20 3.59
CA VAL A 339 19.04 -38.64 4.73
C VAL A 339 18.28 -39.92 4.40
N ASN A 340 17.76 -40.02 3.17
CA ASN A 340 17.07 -41.21 2.70
C ASN A 340 17.56 -41.59 1.30
N PRO A 341 18.65 -42.38 1.20
CA PRO A 341 19.21 -42.80 -0.09
C PRO A 341 18.27 -43.70 -0.91
N SER A 342 17.21 -44.24 -0.29
CA SER A 342 16.13 -45.00 -0.94
C SER A 342 14.87 -44.15 -1.17
N GLY A 343 14.92 -42.84 -0.89
CA GLY A 343 13.74 -42.00 -0.66
C GLY A 343 12.95 -41.53 -1.88
N VAL A 344 13.54 -41.63 -3.08
CA VAL A 344 12.89 -41.22 -4.34
C VAL A 344 13.18 -42.28 -5.39
N GLU A 345 12.20 -43.15 -5.62
CA GLU A 345 12.34 -44.28 -6.56
C GLU A 345 12.03 -43.88 -8.01
N ASP A 346 11.23 -42.82 -8.25
CA ASP A 346 10.84 -42.37 -9.59
C ASP A 346 10.43 -40.88 -9.69
N LEU A 347 10.58 -40.32 -10.89
CA LEU A 347 10.34 -38.90 -11.19
C LEU A 347 8.92 -38.41 -10.86
N PRO A 348 7.82 -39.15 -11.17
CA PRO A 348 6.48 -38.69 -10.84
C PRO A 348 6.20 -38.59 -9.33
N GLU A 349 6.70 -39.54 -8.53
CA GLU A 349 6.62 -39.45 -7.06
C GLU A 349 7.43 -38.25 -6.56
N ALA A 350 8.63 -38.00 -7.11
CA ALA A 350 9.47 -36.87 -6.76
C ALA A 350 8.76 -35.52 -7.01
N LEU A 351 8.16 -35.37 -8.19
CA LEU A 351 7.43 -34.15 -8.58
C LEU A 351 6.20 -33.95 -7.69
N PHE A 352 5.41 -35.00 -7.47
CA PHE A 352 4.26 -34.94 -6.56
C PHE A 352 4.67 -34.49 -5.15
N MET A 353 5.71 -35.11 -4.59
CA MET A 353 6.21 -34.74 -3.26
C MET A 353 6.77 -33.32 -3.23
N SER A 354 7.45 -32.88 -4.28
CA SER A 354 7.96 -31.50 -4.38
C SER A 354 6.83 -30.48 -4.37
N PHE A 355 5.79 -30.67 -5.19
CA PHE A 355 4.61 -29.80 -5.19
C PHE A 355 3.82 -29.85 -3.89
N ALA A 356 3.71 -31.03 -3.26
CA ALA A 356 3.09 -31.16 -1.94
C ALA A 356 3.86 -30.39 -0.86
N ILE A 357 5.18 -30.51 -0.82
CA ILE A 357 6.04 -29.78 0.13
C ILE A 357 5.91 -28.27 -0.10
N ILE A 358 5.97 -27.81 -1.35
CA ILE A 358 5.79 -26.38 -1.70
C ILE A 358 4.41 -25.90 -1.25
N CYS A 359 3.34 -26.68 -1.47
CA CYS A 359 1.98 -26.34 -1.05
C CYS A 359 1.86 -26.22 0.49
N LEU A 360 2.47 -27.13 1.24
CA LEU A 360 2.44 -27.06 2.71
C LEU A 360 3.24 -25.86 3.23
N PHE A 361 4.40 -25.57 2.66
CA PHE A 361 5.18 -24.40 3.04
C PHE A 361 4.51 -23.09 2.65
N SER A 362 3.92 -22.98 1.46
CA SER A 362 3.17 -21.79 1.05
C SER A 362 2.01 -21.50 1.98
N SER A 363 1.32 -22.56 2.42
CA SER A 363 0.25 -22.45 3.40
C SER A 363 0.74 -21.99 4.77
N ALA A 364 1.84 -22.58 5.27
CA ALA A 364 2.45 -22.16 6.54
C ALA A 364 2.93 -20.70 6.50
N VAL A 365 3.52 -20.26 5.38
CA VAL A 365 3.94 -18.87 5.16
C VAL A 365 2.72 -17.93 5.15
N TRP A 366 1.66 -18.28 4.42
CA TRP A 366 0.42 -17.51 4.41
C TRP A 366 -0.16 -17.35 5.82
N HIS A 367 -0.32 -18.43 6.58
CA HIS A 367 -0.87 -18.36 7.94
C HIS A 367 0.05 -17.62 8.93
N THR A 368 1.35 -17.59 8.66
CA THR A 368 2.29 -16.74 9.39
C THR A 368 2.06 -15.26 9.05
N MET A 369 1.91 -14.95 7.77
CA MET A 369 1.69 -13.59 7.24
C MET A 369 0.26 -13.07 7.41
N ALA A 370 -0.71 -13.93 7.73
CA ALA A 370 -2.09 -13.54 8.04
C ALA A 370 -2.18 -12.60 9.25
N GLY A 371 -1.17 -12.63 10.14
CA GLY A 371 -1.03 -11.70 11.26
C GLY A 371 -0.31 -10.38 10.92
N CYS A 372 0.15 -10.19 9.69
CA CYS A 372 0.86 -8.98 9.26
C CYS A 372 -0.13 -7.85 8.96
N ALA A 373 0.17 -6.64 9.46
CA ALA A 373 -0.65 -5.44 9.22
C ALA A 373 -0.48 -4.87 7.80
N HIS A 374 0.54 -5.32 7.06
CA HIS A 374 0.77 -4.87 5.69
C HIS A 374 -0.07 -5.70 4.69
N GLY A 375 -1.19 -5.11 4.26
CA GLY A 375 -2.20 -5.74 3.41
C GLY A 375 -1.66 -6.38 2.12
N PRO A 376 -0.81 -5.70 1.32
CA PRO A 376 -0.29 -6.26 0.08
C PRO A 376 0.53 -7.54 0.26
N SER A 377 1.39 -7.62 1.29
CA SER A 377 2.20 -8.82 1.58
C SER A 377 1.32 -9.96 2.08
N MET A 378 0.36 -9.64 2.96
CA MET A 378 -0.64 -10.59 3.42
C MET A 378 -1.36 -11.19 2.20
N GLU A 379 -1.95 -10.36 1.34
CA GLU A 379 -2.67 -10.83 0.16
C GLU A 379 -1.80 -11.62 -0.83
N PHE A 380 -0.56 -11.19 -1.06
CA PHE A 380 0.38 -11.92 -1.90
C PHE A 380 0.62 -13.34 -1.39
N CYS A 381 0.85 -13.51 -0.09
CA CYS A 381 1.04 -14.83 0.50
C CYS A 381 -0.22 -15.70 0.40
N ALA A 382 -1.42 -15.13 0.55
CA ALA A 382 -2.67 -15.85 0.35
C ALA A 382 -2.79 -16.41 -1.08
N ARG A 383 -2.40 -15.59 -2.07
CA ARG A 383 -2.40 -16.01 -3.48
C ARG A 383 -1.40 -17.12 -3.74
N VAL A 384 -0.20 -17.05 -3.17
CA VAL A 384 0.81 -18.11 -3.29
C VAL A 384 0.34 -19.43 -2.66
N ASP A 385 -0.41 -19.39 -1.56
CA ASP A 385 -1.03 -20.59 -0.98
C ASP A 385 -2.00 -21.26 -1.95
N TYR A 386 -2.88 -20.48 -2.59
CA TYR A 386 -3.80 -20.97 -3.61
C TYR A 386 -3.09 -21.58 -4.83
N VAL A 387 -1.96 -21.01 -5.24
CA VAL A 387 -1.11 -21.58 -6.30
C VAL A 387 -0.60 -22.96 -5.89
N GLY A 388 -0.19 -23.12 -4.62
CA GLY A 388 0.22 -24.41 -4.05
C GLY A 388 -0.86 -25.48 -4.19
N ILE A 389 -2.10 -25.16 -3.84
CA ILE A 389 -3.25 -26.07 -3.97
C ILE A 389 -3.45 -26.50 -5.43
N GLY A 390 -3.39 -25.54 -6.37
CA GLY A 390 -3.57 -25.81 -7.80
C GLY A 390 -2.53 -26.80 -8.35
N TRP A 391 -1.25 -26.60 -8.02
CA TRP A 391 -0.18 -27.50 -8.45
C TRP A 391 -0.24 -28.86 -7.75
N LEU A 392 -0.64 -28.92 -6.48
CA LEU A 392 -0.84 -30.18 -5.77
C LEU A 392 -1.93 -31.05 -6.43
N ILE A 393 -3.07 -30.44 -6.80
CA ILE A 393 -4.15 -31.14 -7.52
C ILE A 393 -3.62 -31.64 -8.87
N SER A 394 -2.99 -30.76 -9.66
CA SER A 394 -2.45 -31.12 -10.98
C SER A 394 -1.44 -32.27 -10.90
N ALA A 395 -0.51 -32.22 -9.95
CA ALA A 395 0.49 -33.27 -9.75
C ALA A 395 -0.15 -34.59 -9.30
N SER A 396 -1.16 -34.54 -8.42
CA SER A 396 -1.91 -35.73 -7.97
C SER A 396 -2.55 -36.45 -9.17
N VAL A 397 -3.28 -35.71 -10.02
CA VAL A 397 -3.89 -36.28 -11.24
C VAL A 397 -2.83 -36.73 -12.23
N GLY A 398 -1.74 -35.97 -12.37
CA GLY A 398 -0.61 -36.31 -13.23
C GLY A 398 0.02 -37.65 -12.89
N THR A 399 0.16 -38.00 -11.60
CA THR A 399 0.66 -39.33 -11.20
C THR A 399 -0.29 -40.45 -11.62
N VAL A 400 -1.60 -40.29 -11.42
CA VAL A 400 -2.62 -41.28 -11.85
C VAL A 400 -2.58 -41.49 -13.36
N VAL A 401 -2.45 -40.40 -14.14
CA VAL A 401 -2.32 -40.46 -15.61
C VAL A 401 -1.02 -41.15 -16.02
N HIS A 402 0.09 -40.84 -15.36
CA HIS A 402 1.39 -41.39 -15.74
C HIS A 402 1.43 -42.92 -15.59
N TYR A 403 0.98 -43.45 -14.45
CA TYR A 403 0.94 -44.89 -14.20
C TYR A 403 -0.24 -45.59 -14.88
N GLY A 404 -1.36 -44.88 -15.08
CA GLY A 404 -2.57 -45.46 -15.70
C GLY A 404 -2.49 -45.65 -17.21
N PHE A 405 -1.61 -44.92 -17.90
CA PHE A 405 -1.43 -45.01 -19.36
C PHE A 405 0.00 -45.43 -19.73
N GLN A 406 0.60 -46.36 -18.98
CA GLN A 406 1.95 -46.85 -19.25
C GLN A 406 2.09 -47.42 -20.67
N ASP A 407 1.09 -48.16 -21.14
CA ASP A 407 1.07 -48.80 -22.47
C ASP A 407 0.66 -47.86 -23.60
N HIS A 408 0.09 -46.69 -23.29
CA HIS A 408 -0.49 -45.75 -24.25
C HIS A 408 0.18 -44.38 -24.17
N SER A 409 1.37 -44.27 -24.78
CA SER A 409 2.21 -43.06 -24.72
C SER A 409 1.52 -41.79 -25.22
N THR A 410 0.73 -41.86 -26.30
CA THR A 410 0.00 -40.71 -26.85
C THR A 410 -1.06 -40.19 -25.88
N LEU A 411 -1.92 -41.08 -25.34
CA LEU A 411 -2.96 -40.71 -24.39
C LEU A 411 -2.36 -40.16 -23.09
N ARG A 412 -1.29 -40.80 -22.60
CA ARG A 412 -0.54 -40.32 -21.45
C ARG A 412 -0.07 -38.89 -21.65
N GLN A 413 0.57 -38.57 -22.77
CA GLN A 413 1.07 -37.21 -23.02
C GLN A 413 -0.07 -36.19 -23.18
N THR A 414 -1.15 -36.53 -23.87
CA THR A 414 -2.32 -35.64 -24.00
C THR A 414 -2.91 -35.27 -22.64
N PHE A 415 -3.12 -36.25 -21.76
CA PHE A 415 -3.65 -35.99 -20.43
C PHE A 415 -2.64 -35.29 -19.50
N LEU A 416 -1.34 -35.57 -19.63
CA LEU A 416 -0.31 -34.85 -18.88
C LEU A 416 -0.21 -33.37 -19.29
N ILE A 417 -0.35 -33.05 -20.59
CA ILE A 417 -0.48 -31.66 -21.05
C ILE A 417 -1.73 -31.02 -20.44
N GLY A 418 -2.85 -31.74 -20.40
CA GLY A 418 -4.05 -31.29 -19.70
C GLY A 418 -3.79 -30.99 -18.21
N CYS A 419 -3.08 -31.87 -17.51
CA CYS A 419 -2.67 -31.64 -16.12
C CYS A 419 -1.81 -30.36 -16.00
N LEU A 420 -0.83 -30.18 -16.89
CA LEU A 420 -0.01 -28.96 -16.92
C LEU A 420 -0.87 -27.71 -17.12
N LEU A 421 -1.84 -27.74 -18.04
CA LEU A 421 -2.78 -26.62 -18.25
C LEU A 421 -3.62 -26.34 -17.00
N THR A 422 -4.13 -27.37 -16.31
CA THR A 422 -4.85 -27.17 -15.04
C THR A 422 -3.96 -26.56 -13.94
N GLY A 423 -2.68 -26.94 -13.89
CA GLY A 423 -1.70 -26.34 -12.98
C GLY A 423 -1.41 -24.87 -13.31
N LEU A 424 -1.27 -24.54 -14.60
CA LEU A 424 -1.10 -23.16 -15.07
C LEU A 424 -2.34 -22.30 -14.78
N LEU A 425 -3.55 -22.85 -14.94
CA LEU A 425 -4.78 -22.17 -14.52
C LEU A 425 -4.79 -21.92 -13.00
N GLY A 426 -4.41 -22.95 -12.23
CA GLY A 426 -4.20 -22.84 -10.78
C GLY A 426 -3.14 -21.81 -10.38
N ASN A 427 -2.20 -21.49 -11.27
CA ASN A 427 -1.19 -20.47 -11.05
C ASN A 427 -1.69 -19.05 -11.38
N VAL A 428 -2.42 -18.86 -12.48
CA VAL A 428 -2.82 -17.53 -12.97
C VAL A 428 -4.07 -17.00 -12.28
N CYS A 429 -5.09 -17.85 -12.10
CA CYS A 429 -6.38 -17.41 -11.56
C CYS A 429 -6.30 -16.81 -10.15
N PRO A 430 -5.47 -17.32 -9.20
CA PRO A 430 -5.34 -16.71 -7.89
C PRO A 430 -4.84 -15.26 -7.87
N PHE A 431 -4.11 -14.82 -8.91
CA PHE A 431 -3.64 -13.43 -9.01
C PHE A 431 -4.69 -12.46 -9.55
N MET A 432 -5.87 -12.94 -9.94
CA MET A 432 -6.98 -12.05 -10.30
C MET A 432 -7.54 -11.39 -9.04
N LYS A 433 -7.78 -10.07 -9.09
CA LYS A 433 -8.22 -9.26 -7.93
C LYS A 433 -9.44 -9.85 -7.21
N TRP A 434 -10.39 -10.44 -7.95
CA TRP A 434 -11.62 -11.00 -7.40
C TRP A 434 -11.42 -12.32 -6.65
N PHE A 435 -10.34 -13.07 -6.90
CA PHE A 435 -10.21 -14.45 -6.43
C PHE A 435 -10.03 -14.56 -4.90
N ASN A 436 -9.39 -13.57 -4.29
CA ASN A 436 -9.14 -13.56 -2.85
C ASN A 436 -10.27 -12.90 -2.03
N GLU A 437 -11.22 -12.20 -2.66
CA GLU A 437 -12.31 -11.56 -1.92
C GLU A 437 -13.17 -12.60 -1.17
N VAL A 438 -13.61 -12.23 0.04
CA VAL A 438 -14.44 -13.09 0.91
C VAL A 438 -15.74 -13.51 0.21
N ARG A 439 -16.34 -12.62 -0.58
CA ARG A 439 -17.58 -12.85 -1.35
C ARG A 439 -17.46 -14.02 -2.33
N TYR A 440 -16.28 -14.24 -2.92
CA TYR A 440 -16.07 -15.25 -3.95
C TYR A 440 -15.52 -16.58 -3.39
N ARG A 441 -15.58 -16.80 -2.07
CA ARG A 441 -15.15 -18.07 -1.44
C ARG A 441 -15.77 -19.30 -2.09
N GLY A 442 -17.08 -19.28 -2.35
CA GLY A 442 -17.77 -20.39 -3.02
C GLY A 442 -17.28 -20.63 -4.45
N TRP A 443 -17.05 -19.55 -5.22
CA TRP A 443 -16.50 -19.62 -6.57
C TRP A 443 -15.08 -20.15 -6.61
N ARG A 444 -14.25 -19.80 -5.61
CA ARG A 444 -12.91 -20.36 -5.44
C ARG A 444 -12.95 -21.87 -5.17
N ILE A 445 -13.86 -22.33 -4.31
CA ILE A 445 -14.06 -23.77 -4.09
C ILE A 445 -14.48 -24.46 -5.40
N ALA A 446 -15.44 -23.88 -6.13
CA ALA A 446 -15.89 -24.41 -7.41
C ALA A 446 -14.76 -24.47 -8.45
N PHE A 447 -13.88 -23.46 -8.47
CA PHE A 447 -12.69 -23.45 -9.32
C PHE A 447 -11.76 -24.63 -9.03
N PHE A 448 -11.33 -24.82 -7.78
CA PHE A 448 -10.45 -25.95 -7.43
C PHE A 448 -11.11 -27.31 -7.66
N LEU A 449 -12.42 -27.43 -7.37
CA LEU A 449 -13.19 -28.63 -7.71
C LEU A 449 -13.21 -28.88 -9.22
N SER A 450 -13.32 -27.84 -10.06
CA SER A 450 -13.28 -28.01 -11.52
C SER A 450 -11.93 -28.54 -12.01
N LEU A 451 -10.81 -28.08 -11.40
CA LEU A 451 -9.48 -28.62 -11.70
C LEU A 451 -9.38 -30.10 -11.29
N ALA A 452 -9.95 -30.47 -10.14
CA ALA A 452 -9.99 -31.86 -9.68
C ALA A 452 -10.88 -32.74 -10.57
N PHE A 453 -12.02 -32.23 -11.04
CA PHE A 453 -12.94 -32.97 -11.92
C PHE A 453 -12.35 -33.26 -13.30
N PHE A 454 -11.28 -32.57 -13.72
CA PHE A 454 -10.50 -32.97 -14.89
C PHE A 454 -10.04 -34.44 -14.81
N SER A 455 -9.78 -34.96 -13.61
CA SER A 455 -9.41 -36.37 -13.39
C SER A 455 -10.46 -37.39 -13.84
N LEU A 456 -11.74 -37.01 -13.98
CA LEU A 456 -12.78 -37.89 -14.47
C LEU A 456 -12.57 -38.28 -15.94
N ALA A 457 -11.98 -37.39 -16.75
CA ALA A 457 -11.71 -37.66 -18.16
C ALA A 457 -10.70 -38.81 -18.38
N PRO A 458 -9.48 -38.79 -17.79
CA PRO A 458 -8.56 -39.92 -17.90
C PRO A 458 -9.12 -41.20 -17.26
N LEU A 459 -9.88 -41.12 -16.16
CA LEU A 459 -10.55 -42.28 -15.56
C LEU A 459 -11.61 -42.90 -16.49
N ALA A 460 -12.41 -42.08 -17.15
CA ALA A 460 -13.39 -42.54 -18.13
C ALA A 460 -12.70 -43.22 -19.33
N THR A 461 -11.63 -42.61 -19.84
CA THR A 461 -10.85 -43.21 -20.93
C THR A 461 -10.21 -44.54 -20.51
N MET A 462 -9.66 -44.63 -19.28
CA MET A 462 -9.15 -45.90 -18.75
C MET A 462 -10.24 -46.97 -18.66
N ALA A 463 -11.44 -46.62 -18.20
CA ALA A 463 -12.57 -47.54 -18.13
C ALA A 463 -13.01 -48.07 -19.50
N ILE A 464 -12.91 -47.24 -20.54
CA ILE A 464 -13.24 -47.62 -21.93
C ILE A 464 -12.16 -48.55 -22.51
N ILE A 465 -10.88 -48.28 -22.28
CA ILE A 465 -9.77 -49.04 -22.86
C ILE A 465 -9.55 -50.38 -22.16
N TYR A 466 -9.51 -50.39 -20.82
CA TYR A 466 -9.13 -51.57 -20.04
C TYR A 466 -10.31 -52.35 -19.44
N SER A 467 -11.49 -51.72 -19.36
CA SER A 467 -12.72 -52.12 -18.62
C SER A 467 -12.94 -51.36 -17.30
N PRO A 468 -14.20 -51.16 -16.89
CA PRO A 468 -14.54 -50.49 -15.63
C PRO A 468 -14.00 -51.19 -14.38
N ARG A 469 -13.92 -52.54 -14.39
CA ARG A 469 -13.40 -53.31 -13.24
C ARG A 469 -11.90 -53.12 -13.08
N ALA A 470 -11.16 -53.14 -14.18
CA ALA A 470 -9.73 -52.89 -14.17
C ALA A 470 -9.43 -51.47 -13.67
N MET A 471 -10.15 -50.47 -14.17
CA MET A 471 -10.04 -49.07 -13.71
C MET A 471 -10.34 -48.94 -12.21
N ALA A 472 -11.41 -49.59 -11.72
CA ALA A 472 -11.76 -49.57 -10.30
C ALA A 472 -10.67 -50.21 -9.43
N ALA A 473 -10.07 -51.32 -9.88
CA ALA A 473 -8.95 -51.96 -9.17
C ALA A 473 -7.71 -51.05 -9.14
N PHE A 474 -7.40 -50.39 -10.25
CA PHE A 474 -6.27 -49.45 -10.36
C PHE A 474 -6.43 -48.22 -9.45
N ILE A 475 -7.63 -47.63 -9.37
CA ILE A 475 -7.86 -46.42 -8.57
C ILE A 475 -8.16 -46.71 -7.09
N SER A 476 -8.48 -47.96 -6.73
CA SER A 476 -8.81 -48.37 -5.36
C SER A 476 -7.81 -47.86 -4.30
N PRO A 477 -6.47 -47.92 -4.50
CA PRO A 477 -5.50 -47.36 -3.55
C PRO A 477 -5.60 -45.85 -3.34
N VAL A 478 -6.13 -45.09 -4.31
CA VAL A 478 -6.27 -43.63 -4.27
C VAL A 478 -7.57 -43.21 -3.56
N VAL A 479 -8.57 -44.09 -3.50
CA VAL A 479 -9.90 -43.79 -2.90
C VAL A 479 -9.81 -43.26 -1.46
N PRO A 480 -8.99 -43.82 -0.54
CA PRO A 480 -8.83 -43.25 0.80
C PRO A 480 -8.37 -41.79 0.79
N SER A 481 -7.44 -41.43 -0.11
CA SER A 481 -6.97 -40.04 -0.27
C SER A 481 -8.11 -39.12 -0.72
N LEU A 482 -8.91 -39.55 -1.71
CA LEU A 482 -10.07 -38.78 -2.20
C LEU A 482 -11.11 -38.56 -1.09
N ILE A 483 -11.39 -39.58 -0.28
CA ILE A 483 -12.30 -39.45 0.88
C ILE A 483 -11.75 -38.42 1.86
N SER A 484 -10.46 -38.46 2.18
CA SER A 484 -9.82 -37.48 3.06
C SER A 484 -9.95 -36.05 2.54
N TYR A 485 -9.73 -35.82 1.23
CA TYR A 485 -9.95 -34.51 0.60
C TYR A 485 -11.41 -34.04 0.72
N ILE A 486 -12.39 -34.92 0.46
CA ILE A 486 -13.81 -34.59 0.53
C ILE A 486 -14.22 -34.26 1.97
N VAL A 487 -13.85 -35.11 2.92
CA VAL A 487 -14.17 -34.91 4.35
C VAL A 487 -13.56 -33.61 4.86
N GLY A 488 -12.29 -33.35 4.53
CA GLY A 488 -11.66 -32.08 4.85
C GLY A 488 -12.40 -30.88 4.24
N LEU A 489 -12.81 -30.97 2.97
CA LEU A 489 -13.50 -29.89 2.27
C LEU A 489 -14.85 -29.57 2.93
N VAL A 490 -15.55 -30.60 3.42
CA VAL A 490 -16.79 -30.43 4.18
C VAL A 490 -16.54 -29.61 5.44
N PHE A 491 -15.48 -29.88 6.22
CA PHE A 491 -15.13 -29.07 7.38
C PHE A 491 -14.82 -27.62 6.98
N TYR A 492 -14.00 -27.42 5.94
CA TYR A 492 -13.66 -26.08 5.43
C TYR A 492 -14.89 -25.28 4.99
N ALA A 493 -15.81 -25.90 4.26
CA ALA A 493 -16.99 -25.22 3.70
C ALA A 493 -18.05 -24.92 4.78
N THR A 494 -18.18 -25.77 5.80
CA THR A 494 -19.25 -25.66 6.80
C THR A 494 -18.86 -24.89 8.06
N HIS A 495 -17.56 -24.64 8.28
CA HIS A 495 -17.03 -24.05 9.51
C HIS A 495 -17.45 -24.82 10.78
N ILE A 496 -17.48 -26.15 10.68
CA ILE A 496 -17.68 -27.05 11.81
C ILE A 496 -16.30 -27.39 12.38
N PRO A 497 -16.09 -27.33 13.71
CA PRO A 497 -17.11 -27.25 14.76
C PRO A 497 -17.37 -25.84 15.32
N GLU A 498 -16.63 -24.81 14.91
CA GLU A 498 -16.72 -23.45 15.50
C GLU A 498 -18.12 -22.84 15.42
N ARG A 499 -18.93 -23.23 14.43
CA ARG A 499 -20.34 -22.81 14.31
C ARG A 499 -21.26 -23.34 15.43
N PHE A 500 -20.97 -24.51 16.00
CA PHE A 500 -21.88 -25.23 16.91
C PHE A 500 -21.33 -25.36 18.33
N ILE A 501 -20.05 -25.07 18.54
CA ILE A 501 -19.42 -25.16 19.85
C ILE A 501 -19.88 -24.00 20.74
N SER A 502 -20.06 -24.29 22.04
CA SER A 502 -20.36 -23.27 23.06
C SER A 502 -19.26 -22.21 23.14
N GLU A 503 -19.63 -20.94 23.33
CA GLU A 503 -18.71 -19.79 23.37
C GLU A 503 -17.50 -19.96 24.31
N LYS A 504 -17.65 -20.70 25.42
CA LYS A 504 -16.53 -20.95 26.35
C LYS A 504 -15.43 -21.81 25.71
N TRP A 505 -15.84 -22.84 24.97
CA TRP A 505 -14.94 -23.76 24.29
C TRP A 505 -14.39 -23.16 23.01
N SER A 506 -15.21 -22.44 22.24
CA SER A 506 -14.77 -21.69 21.06
C SER A 506 -13.66 -20.70 21.44
N ARG A 507 -13.83 -19.91 22.51
CA ARG A 507 -12.78 -19.01 23.00
C ARG A 507 -11.48 -19.72 23.37
N HIS A 508 -11.53 -20.95 23.90
CA HIS A 508 -10.31 -21.70 24.22
C HIS A 508 -9.62 -22.19 22.94
N LEU A 509 -10.40 -22.71 21.98
CA LEU A 509 -9.90 -23.16 20.69
C LEU A 509 -9.33 -22.02 19.84
N ASP A 510 -9.98 -20.85 19.86
CA ASP A 510 -9.52 -19.63 19.17
C ASP A 510 -8.13 -19.18 19.63
N LYS A 511 -7.72 -19.47 20.88
CA LYS A 511 -6.38 -19.13 21.37
C LYS A 511 -5.27 -19.96 20.73
N ILE A 512 -5.60 -21.14 20.22
CA ILE A 512 -4.63 -22.06 19.61
C ILE A 512 -4.88 -22.27 18.11
N GLY A 513 -5.98 -21.74 17.56
CA GLY A 513 -6.40 -21.96 16.18
C GLY A 513 -7.08 -23.31 15.94
N GLY A 514 -7.73 -23.88 16.95
CA GLY A 514 -8.37 -25.20 16.90
C GLY A 514 -9.75 -25.22 16.25
N GLY A 515 -9.87 -24.74 15.01
CA GLY A 515 -11.13 -24.66 14.26
C GLY A 515 -11.20 -25.60 13.04
N SER A 516 -12.24 -25.43 12.22
CA SER A 516 -12.45 -26.18 10.97
C SER A 516 -11.26 -26.13 10.02
N HIS A 517 -10.54 -24.99 9.97
CA HIS A 517 -9.43 -24.78 9.07
C HIS A 517 -8.21 -25.66 9.44
N ALA A 518 -7.92 -25.80 10.74
CA ALA A 518 -6.87 -26.70 11.21
C ALA A 518 -7.23 -28.17 10.94
N ILE A 519 -8.51 -28.53 11.08
CA ILE A 519 -9.02 -29.87 10.74
C ILE A 519 -8.85 -30.13 9.24
N TRP A 520 -9.20 -29.15 8.39
CA TRP A 520 -8.96 -29.20 6.95
C TRP A 520 -7.49 -29.47 6.64
N HIS A 521 -6.56 -28.74 7.26
CA HIS A 521 -5.12 -28.96 7.09
C HIS A 521 -4.68 -30.38 7.45
N CYS A 522 -5.17 -30.92 8.57
CA CYS A 522 -4.88 -32.31 8.95
C CYS A 522 -5.35 -33.30 7.88
N PHE A 523 -6.53 -33.09 7.29
CA PHE A 523 -7.04 -33.93 6.21
C PHE A 523 -6.26 -33.78 4.91
N ILE A 524 -5.75 -32.59 4.59
CA ILE A 524 -4.84 -32.40 3.44
C ILE A 524 -3.56 -33.22 3.62
N VAL A 525 -2.91 -33.13 4.79
CA VAL A 525 -1.70 -33.91 5.09
C VAL A 525 -1.97 -35.41 5.02
N LEU A 526 -3.09 -35.86 5.59
CA LEU A 526 -3.52 -37.26 5.52
C LEU A 526 -3.76 -37.70 4.07
N ALA A 527 -4.45 -36.89 3.28
CA ALA A 527 -4.74 -37.18 1.88
C ALA A 527 -3.46 -37.28 1.04
N VAL A 528 -2.50 -36.37 1.24
CA VAL A 528 -1.19 -36.42 0.57
C VAL A 528 -0.41 -37.68 0.97
N ALA A 529 -0.39 -38.03 2.25
CA ALA A 529 0.28 -39.24 2.73
C ALA A 529 -0.33 -40.52 2.13
N GLN A 530 -1.67 -40.59 2.08
CA GLN A 530 -2.40 -41.69 1.46
C GLN A 530 -2.16 -41.75 -0.05
N HIS A 531 -2.12 -40.61 -0.73
CA HIS A 531 -1.83 -40.55 -2.17
C HIS A 531 -0.41 -40.99 -2.48
N LYS A 532 0.57 -40.60 -1.65
CA LYS A 532 1.95 -41.10 -1.76
C LYS A 532 2.02 -42.63 -1.61
N ALA A 533 1.30 -43.19 -0.64
CA ALA A 533 1.22 -44.64 -0.47
C ALA A 533 0.55 -45.30 -1.70
N ALA A 534 -0.49 -44.69 -2.25
CA ALA A 534 -1.17 -45.15 -3.44
C ALA A 534 -0.28 -45.15 -4.68
N ILE A 535 0.56 -44.12 -4.87
CA ILE A 535 1.52 -44.04 -5.97
C ILE A 535 2.38 -45.30 -6.01
N ARG A 536 2.93 -45.74 -4.88
CA ARG A 536 3.76 -46.95 -4.79
C ARG A 536 3.04 -48.21 -5.26
N MET A 537 1.74 -48.32 -4.99
CA MET A 537 0.92 -49.44 -5.47
C MET A 537 0.63 -49.34 -6.97
N MET A 538 0.37 -48.11 -7.45
CA MET A 538 0.12 -47.82 -8.88
C MET A 538 1.36 -48.00 -9.76
N LYS A 539 2.59 -47.97 -9.21
CA LYS A 539 3.83 -48.17 -9.99
C LYS A 539 3.84 -49.46 -10.80
N SER A 540 3.19 -50.51 -10.27
CA SER A 540 3.05 -51.80 -10.94
C SER A 540 2.19 -51.77 -12.21
N GLY A 541 1.50 -50.65 -12.48
CA GLY A 541 0.63 -50.50 -13.63
C GLY A 541 -0.64 -51.34 -13.53
N TYR A 542 -1.23 -51.64 -14.68
CA TYR A 542 -2.32 -52.62 -14.75
C TYR A 542 -1.73 -54.03 -14.68
N VAL A 543 -2.13 -54.81 -13.68
CA VAL A 543 -1.86 -56.25 -13.66
C VAL A 543 -2.90 -56.92 -14.56
N CYS A 544 -2.48 -57.31 -15.77
CA CYS A 544 -3.29 -58.03 -16.75
C CYS A 544 -3.78 -59.40 -16.25
#